data_AF-A0A2W5E5C2-F1
#
_entry.id   AF-A0A2W5E5C2-F1
#
_cell.length_a   1.000
_cell.length_b   1.000
_cell.length_c   1.000
_cell.angle_alpha   90.00
_cell.angle_beta   90.00
_cell.angle_gamma   90.00
#
_symmetry.space_group_name_H-M   'P 1'
#
loop_
_entity.id
_entity.type
_entity.pdbx_description
1 polymer ?
#
loop_
_entity_poly.entity_id
_entity_poly.type
_entity_poly.pdbx_seq_one_letter_code
_entity_poly.pdbx_strand_id
1 'polypeptide(L)'
;MQSEIVQRLGEYMNVKKLNQSEFATLLGYDSSEKISRLFRKEGAKPSADIIEDISNKFEDLNIEWWLTGKGGMLKEISDIAVISEPQSYLAKRRSIKNRSVSVIQKEYQGVPIFNVPIDASFLERFRDEAYYEPIGFLNLPKLRNCDFAAVISGNSMYPLMKSGSIVVCRIVNANLNTDAAYFDEGE
;
A
#
# COMPACT_ATOMS: atom_id res chain seq x y z
N MET A 1 -38.40 -4.54 -15.28
CA MET A 1 -37.09 -3.83 -15.28
C MET A 1 -36.05 -4.63 -14.48
N GLN A 2 -34.82 -4.78 -14.97
CA GLN A 2 -33.75 -5.45 -14.22
C GLN A 2 -33.38 -4.67 -12.96
N SER A 3 -32.87 -5.36 -11.93
CA SER A 3 -32.39 -4.67 -10.73
C SER A 3 -31.10 -3.89 -11.03
N GLU A 4 -30.91 -2.74 -10.41
CA GLU A 4 -29.71 -1.90 -10.61
C GLU A 4 -28.41 -2.67 -10.31
N ILE A 5 -28.43 -3.58 -9.34
CA ILE A 5 -27.28 -4.43 -9.00
C ILE A 5 -26.91 -5.36 -10.16
N VAL A 6 -27.90 -5.92 -10.86
CA VAL A 6 -27.67 -6.77 -12.03
C VAL A 6 -27.22 -5.95 -13.24
N GLN A 7 -27.75 -4.73 -13.40
CA GLN A 7 -27.29 -3.81 -14.46
C GLN A 7 -25.82 -3.47 -14.29
N ARG A 8 -25.39 -3.07 -13.08
CA ARG A 8 -23.98 -2.78 -12.75
C ARG A 8 -23.08 -3.99 -12.93
N LEU A 9 -23.55 -5.20 -12.59
CA LEU A 9 -22.82 -6.42 -12.89
C LEU A 9 -22.60 -6.60 -14.40
N GLY A 10 -23.64 -6.34 -15.20
CA GLY A 10 -23.55 -6.38 -16.66
C GLY A 10 -22.57 -5.36 -17.24
N GLU A 11 -22.54 -4.14 -16.71
CA GLU A 11 -21.55 -3.12 -17.09
C GLU A 11 -20.12 -3.59 -16.83
N TYR A 12 -19.86 -4.16 -15.65
CA TYR A 12 -18.56 -4.71 -15.31
C TYR A 12 -18.15 -5.87 -16.24
N MET A 13 -19.07 -6.80 -16.52
CA MET A 13 -18.83 -7.89 -17.47
C MET A 13 -18.48 -7.38 -18.88
N ASN A 14 -19.14 -6.30 -19.33
CA ASN A 14 -18.85 -5.67 -20.61
C ASN A 14 -17.44 -5.07 -20.65
N VAL A 15 -17.01 -4.39 -19.56
CA VAL A 15 -15.64 -3.86 -19.45
C VAL A 15 -14.60 -4.99 -19.51
N LYS A 16 -14.89 -6.13 -18.86
CA LYS A 16 -14.03 -7.33 -18.91
C LYS A 16 -14.14 -8.13 -20.22
N LYS A 17 -15.06 -7.76 -21.12
CA LYS A 17 -15.37 -8.49 -22.36
C LYS A 17 -15.75 -9.95 -22.11
N LEU A 18 -16.51 -10.20 -21.04
CA LEU A 18 -16.95 -11.55 -20.65
C LEU A 18 -18.44 -11.74 -20.96
N ASN A 19 -18.78 -12.88 -21.53
CA ASN A 19 -20.17 -13.30 -21.62
C ASN A 19 -20.64 -14.05 -20.35
N GLN A 20 -21.94 -14.30 -20.20
CA GLN A 20 -22.50 -14.94 -18.99
C GLN A 20 -21.96 -16.35 -18.73
N SER A 21 -21.64 -17.10 -19.79
CA SER A 21 -21.07 -18.44 -19.67
C SER A 21 -19.62 -18.37 -19.21
N GLU A 22 -18.80 -17.52 -19.82
CA GLU A 22 -17.41 -17.29 -19.41
C GLU A 22 -17.32 -16.78 -17.98
N PHE A 23 -18.20 -15.85 -17.60
CA PHE A 23 -18.26 -15.32 -16.25
C PHE A 23 -18.58 -16.40 -15.21
N ALA A 24 -19.56 -17.28 -15.50
CA ALA A 24 -19.89 -18.40 -14.64
C ALA A 24 -18.74 -19.41 -14.51
N THR A 25 -18.04 -19.71 -15.61
CA THR A 25 -16.87 -20.59 -15.59
C THR A 25 -15.73 -19.99 -14.75
N LEU A 26 -15.49 -18.68 -14.84
CA LEU A 26 -14.47 -18.01 -14.02
C LEU A 26 -14.79 -18.05 -12.52
N LEU A 27 -16.08 -17.99 -12.16
CA LEU A 27 -16.56 -18.18 -10.79
C LEU A 27 -16.48 -19.63 -10.30
N GLY A 28 -16.15 -20.59 -11.16
CA GLY A 28 -16.07 -22.02 -10.81
C GLY A 28 -17.44 -22.70 -10.74
N TYR A 29 -18.45 -22.18 -11.44
CA TYR A 29 -19.75 -22.83 -11.52
C TYR A 29 -19.81 -23.84 -12.67
N ASP A 30 -20.42 -24.99 -12.42
CA ASP A 30 -20.63 -26.03 -13.43
C ASP A 30 -21.62 -25.62 -14.54
N SER A 31 -22.44 -24.60 -14.27
CA SER A 31 -23.47 -24.11 -15.19
C SER A 31 -23.59 -22.59 -15.15
N SER A 32 -23.83 -22.01 -16.34
CA SER A 32 -24.11 -20.59 -16.50
C SER A 32 -25.50 -20.17 -16.00
N GLU A 33 -26.37 -21.12 -15.64
CA GLU A 33 -27.75 -20.81 -15.25
C GLU A 33 -27.82 -19.95 -13.97
N LYS A 34 -26.88 -20.15 -13.02
CA LYS A 34 -26.80 -19.34 -11.79
C LYS A 34 -26.63 -17.84 -12.08
N ILE A 35 -25.89 -17.50 -13.14
CA ILE A 35 -25.65 -16.14 -13.60
C ILE A 35 -26.72 -15.71 -14.60
N SER A 36 -27.04 -16.54 -15.58
CA SER A 36 -27.99 -16.24 -16.67
C SER A 36 -29.38 -15.90 -16.13
N ARG A 37 -29.83 -16.58 -15.07
CA ARG A 37 -31.12 -16.29 -14.42
C ARG A 37 -31.22 -14.86 -13.89
N LEU A 38 -30.11 -14.24 -13.49
CA LEU A 38 -30.08 -12.88 -12.96
C LEU A 38 -30.46 -11.86 -14.05
N PHE A 39 -30.01 -12.09 -15.27
CA PHE A 39 -30.27 -11.20 -16.41
C PHE A 39 -31.60 -11.48 -17.10
N ARG A 40 -32.12 -12.71 -17.00
CA ARG A 40 -33.41 -13.11 -17.58
C ARG A 40 -34.62 -12.69 -16.75
N LYS A 41 -34.55 -12.86 -15.41
CA LYS A 41 -35.70 -12.64 -14.53
C LYS A 41 -35.74 -11.18 -14.03
N GLU A 42 -36.87 -10.52 -14.26
CA GLU A 42 -37.08 -9.16 -13.75
C GLU A 42 -37.01 -9.11 -12.22
N GLY A 43 -36.36 -8.07 -11.68
CA GLY A 43 -36.18 -7.90 -10.24
C GLY A 43 -35.30 -8.96 -9.56
N ALA A 44 -34.64 -9.85 -10.32
CA ALA A 44 -33.70 -10.80 -9.76
C ALA A 44 -32.53 -10.06 -9.09
N LYS A 45 -32.08 -10.59 -7.95
CA LYS A 45 -30.94 -10.09 -7.20
C LYS A 45 -29.97 -11.25 -6.97
N PRO A 46 -28.65 -11.00 -7.01
CA PRO A 46 -27.66 -11.97 -6.57
C PRO A 46 -27.94 -12.39 -5.11
N SER A 47 -27.75 -13.67 -4.79
CA SER A 47 -27.72 -14.12 -3.39
C SER A 47 -26.41 -13.69 -2.72
N ALA A 48 -26.35 -13.75 -1.39
CA ALA A 48 -25.13 -13.47 -0.64
C ALA A 48 -23.95 -14.31 -1.14
N ASP A 49 -24.17 -15.61 -1.39
CA ASP A 49 -23.14 -16.51 -1.93
C ASP A 49 -22.58 -16.03 -3.29
N ILE A 50 -23.45 -15.54 -4.19
CA ILE A 50 -22.99 -15.02 -5.50
C ILE A 50 -22.18 -13.73 -5.31
N ILE A 51 -22.57 -12.89 -4.35
CA ILE A 51 -21.82 -11.67 -4.03
C ILE A 51 -20.45 -12.03 -3.48
N GLU A 52 -20.37 -13.01 -2.57
CA GLU A 52 -19.12 -13.51 -2.01
C GLU A 52 -18.21 -14.10 -3.09
N ASP A 53 -18.75 -15.00 -3.92
CA ASP A 53 -18.01 -15.63 -5.02
C ASP A 53 -17.42 -14.60 -5.98
N ILE A 54 -18.21 -13.59 -6.37
CA ILE A 54 -17.76 -12.50 -7.23
C ILE A 54 -16.71 -11.65 -6.51
N SER A 55 -16.94 -11.29 -5.24
CA SER A 55 -16.01 -10.45 -4.47
C SER A 55 -14.65 -11.10 -4.29
N ASN A 56 -14.62 -12.43 -4.10
CA ASN A 56 -13.39 -13.20 -3.94
C ASN A 56 -12.66 -13.43 -5.27
N LYS A 57 -13.39 -13.61 -6.38
CA LYS A 57 -12.78 -13.91 -7.68
C LYS A 57 -12.33 -12.66 -8.44
N PHE A 58 -13.06 -11.57 -8.31
CA PHE A 58 -12.84 -10.33 -9.05
C PHE A 58 -12.40 -9.22 -8.10
N GLU A 59 -11.13 -9.31 -7.68
CA GLU A 59 -10.56 -8.38 -6.71
C GLU A 59 -10.57 -6.92 -7.18
N ASP A 60 -10.55 -6.69 -8.49
CA ASP A 60 -10.56 -5.36 -9.09
C ASP A 60 -11.96 -4.72 -9.16
N LEU A 61 -13.04 -5.48 -8.89
CA LEU A 61 -14.38 -4.92 -8.81
C LEU A 61 -14.58 -4.18 -7.48
N ASN A 62 -15.01 -2.93 -7.53
CA ASN A 62 -15.44 -2.20 -6.34
C ASN A 62 -16.84 -2.65 -5.92
N ILE A 63 -16.92 -3.36 -4.79
CA ILE A 63 -18.18 -3.89 -4.24
C ILE A 63 -19.11 -2.79 -3.75
N GLU A 64 -18.57 -1.68 -3.23
CA GLU A 64 -19.39 -0.53 -2.82
C GLU A 64 -20.11 0.07 -4.03
N TRP A 65 -19.40 0.25 -5.13
CA TRP A 65 -20.00 0.69 -6.40
C TRP A 65 -21.03 -0.32 -6.91
N TRP A 66 -20.70 -1.60 -6.90
CA TRP A 66 -21.60 -2.62 -7.42
C TRP A 66 -22.92 -2.70 -6.64
N LEU A 67 -22.87 -2.62 -5.31
CA LEU A 67 -24.06 -2.72 -4.46
C LEU A 67 -24.83 -1.40 -4.35
N THR A 68 -24.14 -0.27 -4.27
CA THR A 68 -24.74 1.03 -3.91
C THR A 68 -24.75 2.06 -5.04
N GLY A 69 -23.95 1.86 -6.08
CA GLY A 69 -23.74 2.82 -7.17
C GLY A 69 -22.79 3.98 -6.82
N LYS A 70 -22.18 3.98 -5.63
CA LYS A 70 -21.25 5.03 -5.19
C LYS A 70 -19.81 4.70 -5.55
N GLY A 71 -19.04 5.71 -5.97
CA GLY A 71 -17.63 5.55 -6.34
C GLY A 71 -17.41 5.05 -7.77
N GLY A 72 -16.21 4.57 -8.06
CA GLY A 72 -15.84 4.00 -9.37
C GLY A 72 -16.08 2.50 -9.44
N MET A 73 -16.32 1.99 -10.66
CA MET A 73 -16.57 0.56 -10.94
C MET A 73 -15.40 -0.35 -10.57
N LEU A 74 -14.20 0.06 -10.96
CA LEU A 74 -12.98 -0.67 -10.65
C LEU A 74 -12.37 -0.07 -9.39
N LYS A 75 -11.78 -0.92 -8.54
CA LYS A 75 -10.89 -0.45 -7.50
C LYS A 75 -9.72 0.24 -8.20
N GLU A 76 -9.55 1.52 -7.89
CA GLU A 76 -8.33 2.22 -8.25
C GLU A 76 -7.17 1.41 -7.65
N ILE A 77 -6.13 1.12 -8.46
CA ILE A 77 -4.89 0.55 -7.96
C ILE A 77 -4.18 1.66 -7.16
N SER A 78 -4.75 2.03 -6.03
CA SER A 78 -4.15 2.90 -5.03
C SER A 78 -3.38 2.01 -4.07
N ASP A 79 -2.14 1.66 -4.47
CA ASP A 79 -1.06 1.12 -3.62
C ASP A 79 -1.47 0.46 -2.28
N ILE A 80 -2.30 -0.58 -2.32
CA ILE A 80 -2.58 -1.44 -1.17
C ILE A 80 -1.83 -2.76 -1.37
N ALA A 81 -0.79 -2.92 -0.55
CA ALA A 81 -0.16 -4.16 -0.10
C ALA A 81 -0.23 -5.37 -1.05
N VAL A 82 0.63 -5.38 -2.07
CA VAL A 82 0.97 -6.60 -2.80
C VAL A 82 1.82 -7.49 -1.88
N ILE A 83 1.18 -8.40 -1.14
CA ILE A 83 1.82 -9.63 -0.66
C ILE A 83 1.55 -10.69 -1.74
N SER A 84 2.23 -10.58 -2.88
CA SER A 84 2.30 -11.66 -3.86
C SER A 84 3.64 -11.59 -4.56
N GLU A 85 4.49 -12.57 -4.25
CA GLU A 85 5.81 -12.93 -4.80
C GLU A 85 6.80 -11.80 -5.20
N PRO A 86 8.10 -11.92 -4.88
CA PRO A 86 9.07 -10.87 -5.14
C PRO A 86 9.34 -10.71 -6.64
N GLN A 87 8.50 -9.94 -7.34
CA GLN A 87 8.86 -9.38 -8.65
C GLN A 87 10.04 -8.43 -8.43
N SER A 88 11.15 -8.71 -9.13
CA SER A 88 12.42 -7.98 -9.05
C SER A 88 12.21 -6.46 -8.95
N TYR A 89 12.69 -5.87 -7.86
CA TYR A 89 12.66 -4.43 -7.57
C TYR A 89 13.23 -3.56 -8.71
N LEU A 90 14.07 -4.14 -9.59
CA LEU A 90 14.66 -3.47 -10.74
C LEU A 90 13.65 -3.22 -11.88
N ALA A 91 12.70 -4.13 -12.10
CA ALA A 91 11.68 -3.96 -13.14
C ALA A 91 10.75 -2.79 -12.80
N LYS A 92 10.40 -2.64 -11.51
CA LYS A 92 9.55 -1.55 -11.00
C LYS A 92 10.25 -0.19 -11.04
N ARG A 93 11.57 -0.11 -10.83
CA ARG A 93 12.32 1.17 -10.89
C ARG A 93 12.38 1.79 -12.28
N ARG A 94 12.37 1.00 -13.35
CA ARG A 94 12.47 1.53 -14.73
C ARG A 94 11.18 2.20 -15.22
N SER A 95 10.01 1.83 -14.69
CA SER A 95 8.73 2.45 -15.04
C SER A 95 8.40 3.72 -14.24
N ILE A 96 9.17 4.04 -13.18
CA ILE A 96 8.92 5.17 -12.26
C ILE A 96 9.35 6.54 -12.82
N LYS A 97 10.16 6.60 -13.88
CA LYS A 97 10.71 7.89 -14.37
C LYS A 97 9.69 8.90 -14.92
N ASN A 98 8.43 8.50 -15.16
CA ASN A 98 7.41 9.34 -15.83
C ASN A 98 6.09 9.49 -15.05
N ARG A 99 6.09 9.43 -13.72
CA ARG A 99 4.83 9.61 -12.96
C ARG A 99 4.82 10.93 -12.19
N SER A 100 3.84 11.77 -12.53
CA SER A 100 3.40 12.92 -11.76
C SER A 100 3.08 12.48 -10.33
N VAL A 101 3.75 13.12 -9.37
CA VAL A 101 3.58 12.87 -7.93
C VAL A 101 2.30 13.56 -7.49
N SER A 102 1.22 12.81 -7.30
CA SER A 102 0.09 13.26 -6.49
C SER A 102 0.46 13.07 -5.02
N VAL A 103 0.49 14.18 -4.27
CA VAL A 103 0.74 14.19 -2.83
C VAL A 103 -0.48 13.59 -2.13
N ILE A 104 -0.43 12.30 -1.85
CA ILE A 104 -1.36 11.64 -0.94
C ILE A 104 -0.87 11.97 0.48
N GLN A 105 -1.72 12.62 1.29
CA GLN A 105 -1.48 12.73 2.74
C GLN A 105 -1.45 11.31 3.32
N LYS A 106 -0.24 10.77 3.43
CA LYS A 106 0.03 9.47 4.03
C LYS A 106 -0.12 9.61 5.55
N GLU A 107 -0.75 8.64 6.20
CA GLU A 107 -0.52 8.41 7.62
C GLU A 107 0.97 8.08 7.79
N TYR A 108 1.71 9.01 8.39
CA TYR A 108 3.15 8.91 8.60
C TYR A 108 3.44 7.83 9.66
N GLN A 109 3.71 6.59 9.22
CA GLN A 109 4.09 5.49 10.10
C GLN A 109 5.53 5.03 9.85
N GLY A 110 6.35 4.98 10.90
CA GLY A 110 7.73 4.47 10.86
C GLY A 110 8.76 5.48 11.36
N VAL A 111 10.04 5.15 11.20
CA VAL A 111 11.17 6.00 11.60
C VAL A 111 11.34 7.13 10.57
N PRO A 112 11.23 8.42 10.95
CA PRO A 112 11.34 9.54 10.01
C PRO A 112 12.76 9.65 9.43
N ILE A 113 12.85 9.89 8.12
CA ILE A 113 14.12 10.05 7.40
C ILE A 113 14.33 11.53 7.08
N PHE A 114 15.48 12.08 7.45
CA PHE A 114 15.86 13.46 7.15
C PHE A 114 17.00 13.51 6.14
N ASN A 115 16.96 14.52 5.27
CA ASN A 115 18.07 14.85 4.38
C ASN A 115 18.66 16.20 4.77
N VAL A 116 19.24 16.24 5.97
CA VAL A 116 19.91 17.42 6.50
C VAL A 116 21.32 17.07 6.96
N PRO A 117 22.25 18.04 6.99
CA PRO A 117 23.57 17.82 7.55
C PRO A 117 23.45 17.38 9.01
N ILE A 118 24.02 16.21 9.34
CA ILE A 118 24.12 15.74 10.72
C ILE A 118 25.39 16.35 11.32
N ASP A 119 25.23 17.45 12.04
CA ASP A 119 26.30 18.08 12.83
C ASP A 119 25.95 18.08 14.32
N ALA A 120 26.85 18.59 15.17
CA ALA A 120 26.67 18.61 16.63
C ALA A 120 25.41 19.35 17.09
N SER A 121 24.87 20.27 16.28
CA SER A 121 23.64 21.03 16.57
C SER A 121 22.37 20.36 16.04
N PHE A 122 22.49 19.25 15.31
CA PHE A 122 21.34 18.54 14.74
C PHE A 122 20.37 18.05 15.83
N LEU A 123 20.88 17.49 16.94
CA LEU A 123 20.04 16.93 18.00
C LEU A 123 19.20 17.99 18.72
N GLU A 124 19.74 19.20 18.87
CA GLU A 124 19.02 20.33 19.48
C GLU A 124 17.86 20.79 18.59
N ARG A 125 18.09 20.80 17.27
CA ARG A 125 17.08 21.18 16.27
C ARG A 125 16.06 20.08 15.98
N PHE A 126 16.45 18.81 16.13
CA PHE A 126 15.55 17.66 15.96
C PHE A 126 14.40 17.66 16.96
N ARG A 127 14.60 18.22 18.17
CA ARG A 127 13.55 18.33 19.19
C ARG A 127 12.50 19.40 18.87
N ASP A 128 12.80 20.28 17.92
CA ASP A 128 11.89 21.33 17.47
C ASP A 128 11.23 20.87 16.16
N GLU A 129 10.03 20.30 16.29
CA GLU A 129 9.22 19.75 15.18
C GLU A 129 8.98 20.77 14.05
N ALA A 130 9.20 22.06 14.30
CA ALA A 130 8.99 23.13 13.33
C ALA A 130 10.12 23.28 12.29
N TYR A 131 11.30 22.68 12.50
CA TYR A 131 12.48 23.04 11.69
C TYR A 131 12.82 22.10 10.54
N TYR A 132 12.44 20.82 10.62
CA TYR A 132 12.80 19.83 9.61
C TYR A 132 11.62 18.95 9.21
N GLU A 133 11.29 18.97 7.93
CA GLU A 133 10.32 18.03 7.35
C GLU A 133 11.01 16.72 6.95
N PRO A 134 10.48 15.55 7.37
CA PRO A 134 10.99 14.26 6.90
C PRO A 134 10.81 14.11 5.38
N ILE A 135 11.84 13.62 4.70
CA ILE A 135 11.78 13.27 3.27
C ILE A 135 11.10 11.91 3.02
N GLY A 136 10.82 11.16 4.09
CA GLY A 136 10.21 9.85 4.04
C GLY A 136 10.22 9.16 5.40
N PHE A 137 9.74 7.93 5.45
CA PHE A 137 9.66 7.11 6.66
C PHE A 137 10.14 5.71 6.35
N LEU A 138 10.94 5.14 7.26
CA LEU A 138 11.44 3.78 7.21
C LEU A 138 10.59 2.90 8.11
N ASN A 139 9.88 1.94 7.51
CA ASN A 139 9.07 0.98 8.24
C ASN A 139 9.68 -0.42 8.10
N LEU A 140 10.53 -0.79 9.06
CA LEU A 140 11.10 -2.12 9.18
C LEU A 140 10.76 -2.68 10.56
N PRO A 141 10.31 -3.95 10.68
CA PRO A 141 9.88 -4.53 11.94
C PRO A 141 10.90 -4.41 13.08
N LYS A 142 12.21 -4.51 12.78
CA LYS A 142 13.30 -4.42 13.76
C LYS A 142 13.69 -2.97 14.13
N LEU A 143 13.13 -1.94 13.49
CA LEU A 143 13.52 -0.53 13.71
C LEU A 143 12.51 0.27 14.56
N ARG A 144 11.56 -0.39 15.20
CA ARG A 144 10.52 0.28 16.01
C ARG A 144 11.07 1.07 17.19
N ASN A 145 12.30 0.76 17.63
CA ASN A 145 12.95 1.40 18.77
C ASN A 145 13.91 2.53 18.34
N CYS A 146 13.89 2.95 17.07
CA CYS A 146 14.74 4.02 16.56
C CYS A 146 13.95 5.32 16.43
N ASP A 147 14.62 6.44 16.70
CA ASP A 147 13.99 7.76 16.76
C ASP A 147 13.97 8.46 15.40
N PHE A 148 15.06 8.35 14.64
CA PHE A 148 15.15 8.95 13.30
C PHE A 148 16.17 8.23 12.42
N ALA A 149 16.11 8.51 11.13
CA ALA A 149 17.10 8.13 10.16
C ALA A 149 17.57 9.37 9.40
N ALA A 150 18.80 9.36 8.89
CA ALA A 150 19.35 10.48 8.17
C ALA A 150 20.29 10.04 7.06
N VAL A 151 20.31 10.83 5.97
CA VAL A 151 21.24 10.64 4.86
C VAL A 151 22.58 11.26 5.23
N ILE A 152 23.64 10.45 5.21
CA ILE A 152 25.00 10.95 5.44
C ILE A 152 25.42 11.81 4.25
N SER A 153 25.76 13.06 4.54
CA SER A 153 26.38 13.99 3.61
C SER A 153 27.83 14.25 4.00
N GLY A 154 28.72 14.26 3.00
CA GLY A 154 30.14 14.60 3.19
C GLY A 154 31.03 13.39 3.47
N ASN A 155 32.32 13.66 3.70
CA ASN A 155 33.37 12.63 3.77
C ASN A 155 33.95 12.46 5.19
N SER A 156 33.43 13.15 6.21
CA SER A 156 34.01 13.13 7.56
C SER A 156 33.94 11.75 8.25
N MET A 157 33.00 10.89 7.86
CA MET A 157 32.88 9.51 8.36
C MET A 157 33.52 8.47 7.44
N TYR A 158 34.23 8.88 6.38
CA TYR A 158 34.92 7.98 5.48
C TYR A 158 36.15 7.35 6.18
N PRO A 159 36.44 6.04 6.00
CA PRO A 159 35.75 5.10 5.12
C PRO A 159 34.59 4.33 5.76
N LEU A 160 34.38 4.48 7.08
CA LEU A 160 33.37 3.73 7.84
C LEU A 160 31.97 3.89 7.24
N MET A 161 31.63 5.11 6.82
CA MET A 161 30.38 5.42 6.15
C MET A 161 30.62 6.30 4.94
N LYS A 162 30.04 5.89 3.80
CA LYS A 162 30.12 6.63 2.56
C LYS A 162 29.01 7.68 2.48
N SER A 163 29.31 8.81 1.85
CA SER A 163 28.28 9.79 1.49
C SER A 163 27.13 9.12 0.71
N GLY A 164 25.90 9.49 1.03
CA GLY A 164 24.67 8.88 0.48
C GLY A 164 24.18 7.64 1.23
N SER A 165 24.92 7.15 2.24
CA SER A 165 24.42 6.08 3.12
C SER A 165 23.30 6.62 4.02
N ILE A 166 22.29 5.78 4.30
CA ILE A 166 21.26 6.10 5.29
C ILE A 166 21.66 5.44 6.61
N VAL A 167 21.68 6.24 7.67
CA VAL A 167 21.87 5.74 9.04
C VAL A 167 20.58 5.83 9.82
N VAL A 168 20.36 4.86 10.69
CA VAL A 168 19.23 4.81 11.61
C VAL A 168 19.77 5.02 13.01
N CYS A 169 19.16 5.95 13.74
CA CYS A 169 19.66 6.46 15.01
C CYS A 169 18.63 6.28 16.11
N ARG A 170 19.14 6.02 17.32
CA ARG A 170 18.38 6.03 18.56
C ARG A 170 19.02 7.04 19.51
N ILE A 171 18.23 7.96 20.04
CA ILE A 171 18.64 8.95 21.02
C ILE A 171 18.72 8.24 22.37
N VAL A 172 19.91 8.26 22.96
CA VAL A 172 20.14 7.72 24.30
C VAL A 172 20.35 8.86 25.29
N ASN A 173 19.63 8.84 26.41
CA ASN A 173 19.85 9.80 27.49
C ASN A 173 21.00 9.32 28.36
N ALA A 174 22.10 10.07 28.39
CA ALA A 174 23.31 9.74 29.15
C ALA A 174 23.12 9.72 30.69
N ASN A 175 21.95 10.15 31.20
CA ASN A 175 21.64 10.19 32.63
C ASN A 175 20.92 8.94 33.17
N LEU A 176 20.73 7.91 32.35
CA LEU A 176 20.28 6.60 32.81
C LEU A 176 21.51 5.70 32.93
N ASN A 177 21.73 5.13 34.13
CA ASN A 177 22.78 4.16 34.41
C ASN A 177 22.98 3.22 33.22
N THR A 178 24.16 3.31 32.61
CA THR A 178 24.58 2.59 31.41
C THR A 178 24.76 1.11 31.71
N ASP A 179 23.68 0.35 31.63
CA ASP A 179 23.72 -1.13 31.48
C ASP A 179 22.67 -1.66 30.47
N ALA A 180 21.86 -0.79 29.86
CA ALA A 180 20.76 -1.18 28.95
C ALA A 180 20.95 -0.71 27.49
N ALA A 181 22.16 -0.36 27.08
CA ALA A 181 22.47 -0.04 25.69
C ALA A 181 22.79 -1.31 24.86
N TYR A 182 22.07 -2.41 25.08
CA TYR A 182 22.11 -3.54 24.15
C TYR A 182 21.33 -3.13 22.89
N PHE A 183 22.03 -3.05 21.76
CA PHE A 183 21.37 -3.24 20.49
C PHE A 183 20.91 -4.70 20.48
N ASP A 184 19.61 -4.93 20.33
CA ASP A 184 19.06 -6.25 20.07
C ASP A 184 19.60 -6.69 18.70
N GLU A 185 20.76 -7.36 18.71
CA GLU A 185 21.26 -8.13 17.58
C GLU A 185 20.35 -9.35 17.45
N GLY A 186 19.15 -9.10 16.93
CA GLY A 186 18.11 -10.12 16.88
C GLY A 186 18.62 -11.33 16.10
N GLU A 187 18.59 -12.49 16.77
CA GLU A 187 18.72 -13.83 16.18
C GLU A 187 17.78 -14.01 14.97
#